data_AF-A0A963VPI8-F1
#
_entry.id   AF-A0A963VPI8-F1
#
_cell.length_a   1.000
_cell.length_b   1.000
_cell.length_c   1.000
_cell.angle_alpha   90.00
_cell.angle_beta   90.00
_cell.angle_gamma   90.00
#
_symmetry.space_group_name_H-M   'P 1'
#
loop_
_entity.id
_entity.type
_entity.pdbx_description
1 polymer ?
#
loop_
_entity_poly.entity_id
_entity_poly.type
_entity_poly.pdbx_seq_one_letter_code
_entity_poly.pdbx_strand_id
1 'polypeptide(L)'
;MTQVDLPDLAAMARFGADIAAQLRPGDVIALSGGLGAGKTTLARAIIAALGHGGEVPSPSFAIIELYDGPEMRVPLVHADFYRLERPADAQELGLDDYRDGAALIAEWPENAGGFAH
;
A
#
# COMPACT_ATOMS: atom_id res chain seq x y z
N MET A 1 -17.95 11.49 -0.29
CA MET A 1 -16.53 11.73 0.01
C MET A 1 -16.43 11.98 1.50
N THR A 2 -15.61 11.20 2.22
CA THR A 2 -15.43 11.31 3.68
C THR A 2 -14.09 11.97 3.94
N GLN A 3 -14.03 12.89 4.90
CA GLN A 3 -12.79 13.53 5.35
C GLN A 3 -12.48 13.08 6.78
N VAL A 4 -11.21 12.77 7.04
CA VAL A 4 -10.71 12.34 8.35
C VAL A 4 -9.47 13.15 8.65
N ASP A 5 -9.43 13.80 9.82
CA ASP A 5 -8.27 14.58 10.25
C ASP A 5 -7.27 13.67 10.99
N LEU A 6 -6.01 13.72 10.55
CA LEU A 6 -4.92 12.87 11.03
C LEU A 6 -3.76 13.77 11.52
N PRO A 7 -3.89 14.42 12.69
CA PRO A 7 -2.99 15.48 13.13
C PRO A 7 -1.61 14.98 13.58
N ASP A 8 -1.48 13.68 13.86
CA ASP A 8 -0.27 13.08 14.40
C ASP A 8 -0.11 11.61 13.97
N LEU A 9 1.03 11.01 14.34
CA LEU A 9 1.36 9.63 14.03
C LEU A 9 0.44 8.62 14.73
N ALA A 10 -0.11 8.95 15.90
CA ALA A 10 -1.02 8.06 16.61
C ALA A 10 -2.39 7.99 15.90
N ALA A 11 -2.86 9.11 15.36
CA ALA A 11 -4.04 9.16 14.51
C ALA A 11 -3.84 8.36 13.21
N MET A 12 -2.66 8.47 12.58
CA MET A 12 -2.31 7.63 11.43
C MET A 12 -2.28 6.14 11.76
N ALA A 13 -1.70 5.77 12.90
CA ALA A 13 -1.65 4.38 13.36
C ALA A 13 -3.07 3.80 13.56
N ARG A 14 -3.95 4.55 14.23
CA ARG A 14 -5.34 4.15 14.43
C ARG A 14 -6.10 4.02 13.10
N PHE A 15 -5.96 5.00 12.22
CA PHE A 15 -6.61 4.95 10.91
C PHE A 15 -6.12 3.78 10.05
N GLY A 16 -4.81 3.51 10.06
CA GLY A 16 -4.24 2.32 9.41
C GLY A 16 -4.80 1.02 9.97
N ALA A 17 -5.00 0.92 11.29
CA ALA A 17 -5.64 -0.23 11.92
C ALA A 17 -7.12 -0.38 11.54
N ASP A 18 -7.86 0.71 11.44
CA ASP A 18 -9.27 0.71 11.03
C ASP A 18 -9.44 0.25 9.57
N ILE A 19 -8.51 0.66 8.69
CA ILE A 19 -8.43 0.18 7.30
C ILE A 19 -8.07 -1.30 7.30
N ALA A 20 -7.01 -1.68 8.01
CA ALA A 20 -6.53 -3.06 8.07
C ALA A 20 -7.68 -3.98 8.49
N ALA A 21 -8.41 -3.68 9.57
CA ALA A 21 -9.51 -4.51 10.09
C ALA A 21 -10.59 -4.88 9.04
N GLN A 22 -10.76 -4.06 8.00
CA GLN A 22 -11.76 -4.27 6.94
C GLN A 22 -11.17 -4.88 5.66
N LEU A 23 -9.84 -4.84 5.52
CA LEU A 23 -9.12 -5.25 4.33
C LEU A 23 -9.26 -6.77 4.07
N ARG A 24 -9.40 -7.12 2.79
CA ARG A 24 -9.53 -8.49 2.28
C ARG A 24 -8.60 -8.71 1.07
N PRO A 25 -8.23 -9.97 0.77
CA PRO A 25 -7.62 -10.32 -0.50
C PRO A 25 -8.39 -9.72 -1.69
N GLY A 26 -7.67 -9.15 -2.66
CA GLY A 26 -8.22 -8.50 -3.85
C GLY A 26 -8.53 -7.01 -3.69
N ASP A 27 -8.58 -6.48 -2.46
CA ASP A 27 -8.78 -5.05 -2.24
C ASP A 27 -7.55 -4.23 -2.67
N VAL A 28 -7.79 -3.01 -3.15
CA VAL A 28 -6.73 -2.07 -3.55
C VAL A 28 -6.86 -0.76 -2.76
N ILE A 29 -5.78 -0.35 -2.11
CA ILE A 29 -5.63 0.94 -1.43
C ILE A 29 -4.68 1.80 -2.27
N ALA A 30 -5.24 2.76 -3.00
CA ALA A 30 -4.49 3.72 -3.78
C ALA A 30 -4.17 4.97 -2.94
N LEU A 31 -2.89 5.25 -2.74
CA LEU A 31 -2.39 6.37 -1.95
C LEU A 31 -1.76 7.43 -2.87
N SER A 32 -2.46 8.56 -3.03
CA SER A 32 -1.98 9.71 -3.80
C SER A 32 -1.74 10.92 -2.89
N GLY A 33 -0.80 11.78 -3.30
CA GLY A 33 -0.44 12.99 -2.55
C GLY A 33 1.04 13.34 -2.77
N GLY A 34 1.42 14.58 -2.47
CA GLY A 34 2.79 15.06 -2.67
C GLY A 34 3.87 14.30 -1.88
N LEU A 35 5.13 14.63 -2.16
CA LEU A 35 6.26 14.13 -1.37
C LEU A 35 6.10 14.58 0.09
N GLY A 36 6.29 13.67 1.04
CA GLY A 36 6.11 13.96 2.47
C GLY A 36 4.66 13.99 2.95
N ALA A 37 3.66 13.70 2.11
CA ALA A 37 2.25 13.67 2.50
C ALA A 37 1.88 12.53 3.49
N GLY A 38 2.82 11.62 3.80
CA GLY A 38 2.60 10.53 4.75
C GLY A 38 2.06 9.22 4.16
N LYS A 39 2.11 9.05 2.82
CA LYS A 39 1.67 7.81 2.13
C LYS A 39 2.33 6.55 2.71
N THR A 40 3.66 6.50 2.72
CA THR A 40 4.41 5.39 3.31
C THR A 40 4.13 5.24 4.81
N THR A 41 3.94 6.33 5.55
CA THR A 41 3.56 6.26 6.98
C THR A 41 2.23 5.55 7.19
N LEU A 42 1.23 5.82 6.34
CA LEU A 42 -0.05 5.13 6.38
C LEU A 42 0.08 3.66 5.93
N ALA A 43 0.84 3.39 4.86
CA ALA A 43 1.13 2.02 4.42
C ALA A 43 1.73 1.17 5.54
N ARG A 44 2.73 1.70 6.25
CA ARG A 44 3.34 1.07 7.43
C ARG A 44 2.33 0.78 8.52
N ALA A 45 1.46 1.73 8.84
CA ALA A 45 0.44 1.56 9.85
C ALA A 45 -0.53 0.41 9.51
N ILE A 46 -0.93 0.32 8.23
CA ILE A 46 -1.80 -0.76 7.74
C ILE A 46 -1.07 -2.11 7.82
N ILE A 47 0.16 -2.20 7.29
CA ILE A 47 0.96 -3.44 7.28
C ILE A 47 1.25 -3.96 8.69
N ALA A 48 1.63 -3.08 9.61
CA ALA A 48 1.83 -3.43 11.00
C ALA A 48 0.54 -3.94 11.66
N ALA A 49 -0.60 -3.30 11.38
CA ALA A 49 -1.90 -3.74 11.90
C ALA A 49 -2.41 -5.05 11.28
N LEU A 50 -1.88 -5.46 10.12
CA LEU A 50 -2.15 -6.78 9.53
C LEU A 50 -1.35 -7.90 10.18
N GLY A 51 -0.31 -7.58 10.97
CA GLY A 51 0.46 -8.56 11.73
C GLY A 51 1.98 -8.52 11.50
N HIS A 52 2.47 -7.72 10.54
CA HIS A 52 3.90 -7.63 10.28
C HIS A 52 4.66 -6.98 11.44
N GLY A 53 5.61 -7.71 12.02
CA GLY A 53 6.42 -7.23 13.15
C GLY A 53 7.75 -6.57 12.75
N GLY A 54 8.08 -6.56 11.46
CA GLY A 54 9.36 -6.05 10.95
C GLY A 54 9.32 -4.60 10.48
N GLU A 55 10.46 -4.13 9.97
CA GLU A 55 10.50 -2.85 9.26
C GLU A 55 9.71 -2.92 7.96
N VAL A 56 9.17 -1.78 7.56
CA VAL A 56 8.39 -1.61 6.33
C VAL A 56 8.97 -0.38 5.62
N PRO A 57 10.06 -0.52 4.84
CA PRO A 57 10.63 0.59 4.09
C PRO A 57 9.69 1.04 2.96
N SER A 58 9.97 2.20 2.35
CA SER A 58 9.30 2.53 1.08
C SER A 58 9.92 1.64 0.00
N PRO A 59 9.15 0.87 -0.78
CA PRO A 59 9.69 0.02 -1.83
C PRO A 59 10.09 0.84 -3.06
N SER A 60 10.39 2.14 -2.97
CA SER A 60 10.62 2.99 -4.15
C SER A 60 11.74 2.49 -5.10
N PHE A 61 12.68 1.66 -4.63
CA PHE A 61 13.72 1.03 -5.46
C PHE A 61 13.37 -0.39 -5.90
N ALA A 62 12.83 -1.20 -4.99
CA ALA A 62 12.36 -2.56 -5.30
C ALA A 62 11.07 -2.55 -6.14
N ILE A 63 10.38 -1.41 -6.15
CA ILE A 63 9.04 -1.11 -6.67
C ILE A 63 7.93 -1.88 -5.95
N ILE A 64 8.15 -3.16 -5.65
CA ILE A 64 7.22 -4.07 -4.98
C ILE A 64 7.91 -4.73 -3.79
N GLU A 65 7.19 -4.83 -2.67
CA GLU A 65 7.54 -5.65 -1.50
C GLU A 65 6.33 -6.52 -1.11
N LEU A 66 6.59 -7.76 -0.70
CA LEU A 66 5.56 -8.74 -0.35
C LEU A 66 5.54 -9.02 1.15
N TYR A 67 4.34 -9.11 1.71
CA TYR A 67 4.09 -9.45 3.11
C TYR A 67 3.06 -10.59 3.18
N ASP A 68 3.55 -11.83 3.19
CA ASP A 68 2.75 -13.06 3.08
C ASP A 68 3.06 -14.11 4.18
N GLY A 69 3.77 -13.68 5.23
CA GLY A 69 4.12 -14.53 6.37
C GLY A 69 2.90 -15.05 7.15
N PRO A 70 3.05 -16.14 7.94
CA PRO A 70 1.95 -16.76 8.69
C PRO A 70 1.30 -15.84 9.73
N GLU A 71 2.01 -14.79 10.16
CA GLU A 71 1.51 -13.75 11.06
C GLU A 71 0.58 -12.75 10.36
N MET A 72 0.63 -12.65 9.03
CA MET A 72 -0.20 -11.74 8.26
C MET A 72 -1.63 -12.25 8.21
N ARG A 73 -2.57 -11.45 8.72
CA ARG A 73 -4.01 -11.75 8.62
C ARG A 73 -4.50 -11.77 7.17
N VAL A 74 -3.90 -10.95 6.31
CA VAL A 74 -4.18 -10.87 4.87
C VAL A 74 -2.83 -10.70 4.16
N PRO A 75 -2.49 -11.56 3.17
CA PRO A 75 -1.31 -11.33 2.33
C PRO A 75 -1.39 -9.97 1.65
N LEU A 76 -0.28 -9.25 1.60
CA LEU A 76 -0.26 -7.87 1.10
C LEU A 76 0.92 -7.63 0.17
N VAL A 77 0.64 -6.95 -0.94
CA VAL A 77 1.62 -6.36 -1.84
C VAL A 77 1.70 -4.86 -1.53
N HIS A 78 2.90 -4.35 -1.24
CA HIS A 78 3.16 -2.91 -1.15
C HIS A 78 3.95 -2.47 -2.37
N ALA A 79 3.34 -1.65 -3.21
CA ALA A 79 3.96 -1.10 -4.40
C ALA A 79 4.13 0.43 -4.30
N ASP A 80 5.27 0.93 -4.77
CA ASP A 80 5.57 2.36 -4.87
C ASP A 80 6.03 2.70 -6.29
N PHE A 81 5.16 3.35 -7.04
CA PHE A 81 5.37 3.67 -8.45
C PHE A 81 6.03 5.03 -8.68
N TYR A 82 6.56 5.67 -7.63
CA TYR A 82 7.19 6.99 -7.74
C TYR A 82 8.28 7.06 -8.82
N ARG A 83 9.00 5.95 -9.05
CA ARG A 83 10.12 5.86 -10.00
C ARG A 83 9.76 5.32 -11.38
N LEU A 84 8.51 4.94 -11.62
CA LEU A 84 8.11 4.52 -12.95
C LEU A 84 8.03 5.73 -13.87
N GLU A 85 8.63 5.62 -15.04
CA GLU A 85 8.58 6.67 -16.08
C GLU A 85 7.33 6.53 -16.95
N ARG A 86 6.85 5.29 -17.14
CA ARG A 86 5.68 5.00 -17.98
C ARG A 86 4.75 3.99 -17.30
N PRO A 87 3.42 4.16 -17.43
CA PRO A 87 2.45 3.18 -16.93
C PRO A 87 2.64 1.75 -17.45
N ALA A 88 3.12 1.59 -18.69
CA ALA A 88 3.41 0.27 -19.27
C ALA A 88 4.48 -0.50 -18.48
N ASP A 89 5.43 0.21 -17.85
CA ASP A 89 6.46 -0.42 -17.03
C ASP A 89 5.82 -1.14 -15.82
N ALA A 90 4.68 -0.65 -15.30
CA ALA A 90 3.95 -1.31 -14.22
C ALA A 90 3.26 -2.61 -14.68
N GLN A 91 2.79 -2.66 -15.94
CA GLN A 91 2.17 -3.86 -16.51
C GLN A 91 3.20 -4.97 -16.74
N GLU A 92 4.42 -4.60 -17.16
CA GLU A 92 5.54 -5.53 -17.34
C GLU A 92 6.02 -6.16 -16.01
N LEU A 93 5.76 -5.51 -14.87
CA LEU A 93 6.07 -6.07 -13.56
C LEU A 93 5.19 -7.26 -13.18
N GLY A 94 4.12 -7.56 -13.92
CA GLY A 94 3.22 -8.68 -13.59
C GLY A 94 2.47 -8.47 -12.27
N LEU A 95 2.11 -7.22 -11.96
CA LEU A 95 1.41 -6.88 -10.70
C LEU A 95 0.13 -7.70 -10.48
N ASP A 96 -0.52 -8.12 -11.57
CA ASP A 96 -1.70 -8.99 -11.52
C ASP A 96 -1.43 -10.38 -10.94
N ASP A 97 -0.22 -10.91 -11.12
CA ASP A 97 0.17 -12.19 -10.52
C ASP A 97 0.44 -12.03 -9.01
N TYR A 98 1.07 -10.93 -8.62
CA TYR A 98 1.39 -10.66 -7.21
C TYR A 98 0.16 -10.39 -6.34
N ARG A 99 -0.89 -9.80 -6.91
CA ARG A 99 -2.15 -9.50 -6.20
C ARG A 99 -3.10 -10.69 -6.10
N ASP A 100 -2.82 -11.81 -6.78
CA ASP A 100 -3.72 -12.96 -6.72
C ASP A 100 -3.74 -13.52 -5.28
N GLY A 101 -4.91 -13.46 -4.65
CA GLY A 101 -5.06 -13.82 -3.23
C GLY A 101 -4.46 -12.83 -2.22
N ALA A 102 -4.00 -11.65 -2.65
CA ALA A 102 -3.43 -10.61 -1.79
C ALA A 102 -4.16 -9.27 -1.94
N ALA A 103 -4.07 -8.42 -0.92
CA ALA A 103 -4.45 -7.01 -1.03
C ALA A 103 -3.28 -6.17 -1.56
N LEU A 104 -3.56 -5.02 -2.18
CA LEU A 104 -2.54 -4.12 -2.74
C LEU A 104 -2.58 -2.75 -2.05
N ILE A 105 -1.44 -2.26 -1.58
CA ILE A 105 -1.22 -0.83 -1.32
C ILE A 105 -0.38 -0.28 -2.46
N ALA A 106 -0.92 0.70 -3.18
CA ALA A 106 -0.27 1.36 -4.31
C ALA A 106 0.01 2.83 -3.98
N GLU A 107 1.27 3.18 -3.75
CA GLU A 107 1.72 4.56 -3.69
C GLU A 107 2.01 5.11 -5.09
N TRP A 108 1.63 6.38 -5.33
CA TRP A 108 1.74 7.05 -6.63
C TRP A 108 1.03 6.27 -7.77
N PRO A 109 -0.23 5.84 -7.55
CA PRO A 109 -0.96 5.02 -8.53
C PRO A 109 -1.07 5.69 -9.91
N GLU A 110 -1.05 7.02 -9.97
CA GLU A 110 -1.01 7.81 -11.21
C GLU A 110 0.13 7.40 -12.15
N ASN A 111 1.30 7.03 -11.63
CA ASN A 111 2.46 6.63 -12.44
C ASN A 111 2.29 5.23 -13.05
N ALA A 112 1.43 4.40 -12.46
CA ALA A 112 1.04 3.10 -12.98
C ALA A 112 -0.18 3.16 -13.93
N GLY A 113 -0.69 4.36 -14.25
CA GLY A 113 -1.90 4.54 -15.06
C GLY A 113 -3.20 4.51 -14.25
N GLY A 114 -3.11 4.44 -12.92
CA GLY A 114 -4.25 4.41 -12.00
C GLY A 114 -4.87 3.02 -11.82
N PHE A 115 -5.68 2.88 -10.76
CA PHE A 115 -6.35 1.62 -10.38
C PHE A 115 -7.88 1.77 -10.38
N ALA A 116 -8.42 2.57 -11.31
CA ALA A 116 -9.87 2.74 -11.42
C ALA A 116 -10.52 1.41 -11.83
N HIS A 117 -11.54 1.00 -11.06
CA HIS A 117 -12.47 -0.06 -11.41
C HIS A 117 -13.36 0.33 -12.60
#